data_AF-A0A2H9Q568-F1
#
_entry.id   AF-A0A2H9Q568-F1
#
_cell.length_a   1.000
_cell.length_b   1.000
_cell.length_c   1.000
_cell.angle_alpha   90.00
_cell.angle_beta   90.00
_cell.angle_gamma   90.00
#
_symmetry.space_group_name_H-M   'P 1'
#
loop_
_entity.id
_entity.type
_entity.pdbx_description
1 polymer ?
#
loop_
_entity_poly.entity_id
_entity_poly.type
_entity_poly.pdbx_seq_one_letter_code
_entity_poly.pdbx_strand_id
1 'polypeptide(L)'
;MGLKQVRRSNRVRELRNAKKLTQAGLAQAVGVTRQTIISLEDNRFNPSLDLAFKISRILGSTVDGLFNYEFEGGKKKAVARPKAKPPKSRGAGEPTEKILPLLGLMAARRDAGTMKRVSHLVARVSLKSPDKALETVAGWRKKNPELASKCLRAIRKAHGNSREVREKIRKRFG
;
A
#
# COMPACT_ATOMS: atom_id res chain seq x y z
N MET A 1 -3.93 22.14 30.96
CA MET A 1 -2.59 21.51 30.92
C MET A 1 -2.28 21.16 29.47
N GLY A 2 -1.30 21.84 28.85
CA GLY A 2 -0.91 21.59 27.47
C GLY A 2 -0.19 20.24 27.33
N LEU A 3 -0.34 19.60 26.17
CA LEU A 3 0.44 18.43 25.80
C LEU A 3 1.93 18.79 25.91
N LYS A 4 2.66 18.22 26.88
CA LYS A 4 4.12 18.34 26.92
C LYS A 4 4.67 17.57 25.71
N GLN A 5 5.37 18.28 24.84
CA GLN A 5 5.90 17.72 23.60
C GLN A 5 7.13 16.85 23.90
N VAL A 6 7.17 15.65 23.35
CA VAL A 6 8.16 14.63 23.70
C VAL A 6 8.80 14.09 22.46
N ARG A 7 10.14 14.16 22.39
CA ARG A 7 10.97 13.52 21.35
C ARG A 7 10.46 13.71 19.92
N ARG A 8 11.05 14.69 19.23
CA ARG A 8 10.85 14.88 17.79
C ARG A 8 11.91 14.10 17.02
N SER A 9 11.51 13.36 16.00
CA SER A 9 12.42 12.80 15.01
C SER A 9 11.87 13.01 13.61
N ASN A 10 12.76 13.04 12.61
CA ASN A 10 12.39 13.17 11.22
C ASN A 10 13.15 12.16 10.35
N ARG A 11 12.58 11.83 9.19
CA ARG A 11 13.16 10.92 8.19
C ARG A 11 13.56 11.62 6.90
N VAL A 12 13.70 12.96 6.94
CA VAL A 12 13.99 13.78 5.75
C VAL A 12 15.32 13.35 5.12
N ARG A 13 16.37 13.19 5.93
CA ARG A 13 17.70 12.76 5.47
C ARG A 13 17.68 11.39 4.80
N GLU A 14 17.02 10.42 5.45
CA GLU A 14 16.88 9.05 4.95
C GLU A 14 16.20 9.03 3.57
N LEU A 15 15.02 9.64 3.45
CA LEU A 15 14.25 9.63 2.21
C LEU A 15 14.91 10.48 1.10
N ARG A 16 15.59 11.57 1.48
CA ARG A 16 16.37 12.38 0.53
C ARG A 16 17.51 11.55 -0.07
N ASN A 17 18.26 10.82 0.75
CA ASN A 17 19.35 9.95 0.30
C ASN A 17 18.81 8.80 -0.58
N ALA A 18 17.67 8.20 -0.21
CA ALA A 18 17.03 7.16 -1.01
C ALA A 18 16.65 7.64 -2.43
N LYS A 19 16.36 8.93 -2.58
CA LYS A 19 16.11 9.59 -3.87
C LYS A 19 17.35 10.16 -4.55
N LYS A 20 18.55 9.94 -3.98
CA LYS A 20 19.82 10.51 -4.46
C LYS A 20 19.79 12.05 -4.58
N LEU A 21 19.00 12.73 -3.74
CA LEU A 21 18.91 14.17 -3.71
C LEU A 21 19.96 14.76 -2.77
N THR A 22 20.63 15.84 -3.18
CA THR A 22 21.50 16.61 -2.27
C THR A 22 20.65 17.54 -1.40
N GLN A 23 21.19 18.01 -0.27
CA GLN A 23 20.50 19.00 0.57
C GLN A 23 20.18 20.28 -0.21
N ALA A 24 21.11 20.73 -1.06
CA ALA A 24 20.89 21.87 -1.95
C ALA A 24 19.77 21.59 -2.98
N GLY A 25 19.73 20.39 -3.56
CA GLY A 25 18.69 19.99 -4.50
C GLY A 25 17.30 19.96 -3.86
N LEU A 26 17.18 19.43 -2.65
CA LEU A 26 15.91 19.48 -1.91
C LEU A 26 15.53 20.93 -1.56
N ALA A 27 16.50 21.75 -1.15
CA ALA A 27 16.28 23.14 -0.81
C ALA A 27 15.74 23.95 -1.99
N GLN A 28 16.36 23.81 -3.17
CA GLN A 28 15.89 24.42 -4.42
C GLN A 28 14.48 23.96 -4.78
N ALA A 29 14.20 22.65 -4.68
CA ALA A 29 12.89 22.08 -5.03
C ALA A 29 11.73 22.60 -4.16
N VAL A 30 11.99 22.98 -2.91
CA VAL A 30 10.96 23.50 -1.99
C VAL A 30 11.03 25.02 -1.78
N GLY A 31 11.99 25.70 -2.42
CA GLY A 31 12.15 27.15 -2.37
C GLY A 31 12.69 27.68 -1.04
N VAL A 32 13.65 26.97 -0.43
CA VAL A 32 14.32 27.39 0.81
C VAL A 32 15.84 27.34 0.67
N THR A 33 16.56 27.84 1.67
CA THR A 33 18.02 27.77 1.69
C THR A 33 18.50 26.35 2.04
N ARG A 34 19.72 26.00 1.62
CA ARG A 34 20.37 24.75 2.05
C ARG A 34 20.44 24.65 3.58
N GLN A 35 20.69 25.76 4.27
CA GLN A 35 20.79 25.82 5.73
C GLN A 35 19.46 25.49 6.42
N THR A 36 18.33 25.84 5.80
CA THR A 36 17.00 25.44 6.25
C THR A 36 16.85 23.92 6.24
N ILE A 37 17.28 23.25 5.16
CA ILE A 37 17.23 21.77 5.07
C ILE A 37 18.17 21.12 6.08
N ILE A 38 19.39 21.64 6.28
CA ILE A 38 20.33 21.13 7.30
C ILE A 38 19.69 21.22 8.69
N SER A 39 19.20 22.39 9.06
CA SER A 39 18.58 22.64 10.36
C SER A 39 17.33 21.79 10.58
N LEU A 40 16.59 21.54 9.51
CA LEU A 40 15.41 20.65 9.53
C LEU A 40 15.82 19.20 9.78
N GLU A 41 16.81 18.69 9.04
CA GLU A 41 17.31 17.31 9.21
C GLU A 41 17.83 17.08 10.63
N ASP A 42 18.45 18.09 11.23
CA ASP A 42 18.98 18.06 12.60
C ASP A 42 17.92 18.37 13.68
N ASN A 43 16.63 18.47 13.31
CA ASN A 43 15.51 18.78 14.21
C ASN A 43 15.65 20.10 14.99
N ARG A 44 16.39 21.07 14.47
CA ARG A 44 16.65 22.35 15.16
C ARG A 44 15.42 23.25 15.24
N PHE A 45 14.40 23.02 14.41
CA PHE A 45 13.16 23.77 14.43
C PHE A 45 11.98 22.93 13.93
N ASN A 46 10.77 23.45 14.14
CA ASN A 46 9.55 22.85 13.59
C ASN A 46 9.23 23.51 12.24
N PRO A 47 9.20 22.78 11.11
CA PRO A 47 8.83 23.37 9.83
C PRO A 47 7.40 23.91 9.88
N SER A 48 7.13 24.94 9.07
CA SER A 48 5.75 25.33 8.79
C SER A 48 5.01 24.18 8.12
N LEU A 49 3.68 24.16 8.26
CA LEU A 49 2.85 23.13 7.63
C LEU A 49 3.04 23.10 6.11
N ASP A 50 3.16 24.26 5.48
CA ASP A 50 3.43 24.39 4.04
C ASP A 50 4.77 23.75 3.65
N LEU A 51 5.85 24.04 4.39
CA LEU A 51 7.16 23.45 4.14
C LEU A 51 7.14 21.93 4.32
N ALA A 52 6.47 21.44 5.36
CA ALA A 52 6.31 20.02 5.61
C ALA A 52 5.57 19.32 4.45
N PHE A 53 4.50 19.93 3.93
CA PHE A 53 3.78 19.40 2.77
C PHE A 53 4.64 19.40 1.49
N LYS A 54 5.35 20.48 1.19
CA LYS A 54 6.26 20.56 0.04
C LYS A 54 7.30 19.45 0.08
N ILE A 55 7.97 19.28 1.22
CA ILE A 55 8.98 18.24 1.42
C ILE A 55 8.37 16.84 1.28
N SER A 56 7.17 16.61 1.83
CA SER A 56 6.48 15.33 1.72
C SER A 56 6.20 14.92 0.27
N ARG A 57 5.79 15.89 -0.57
CA ARG A 57 5.55 15.66 -2.00
C ARG A 57 6.84 15.33 -2.75
N ILE A 58 7.91 16.10 -2.54
CA ILE A 58 9.21 15.85 -3.18
C ILE A 58 9.78 14.50 -2.77
N LEU A 59 9.67 14.14 -1.49
CA LEU A 59 10.20 12.88 -0.96
C LEU A 59 9.25 11.68 -1.12
N GLY A 60 8.03 11.88 -1.65
CA GLY A 60 7.07 10.81 -1.89
C GLY A 60 6.55 10.13 -0.61
N SER A 61 6.42 10.90 0.47
CA SER A 61 5.92 10.43 1.76
C SER A 61 4.75 11.30 2.23
N THR A 62 4.15 10.93 3.35
CA THR A 62 3.17 11.77 4.06
C THR A 62 3.87 12.59 5.14
N VAL A 63 3.29 13.73 5.56
CA VAL A 63 3.84 14.55 6.67
C VAL A 63 4.06 13.69 7.92
N ASP A 64 3.07 12.89 8.31
CA ASP A 64 3.13 11.91 9.41
C ASP A 64 4.24 10.85 9.26
N GLY A 65 4.58 10.50 8.01
CA GLY A 65 5.63 9.54 7.71
C GLY A 65 7.03 10.18 7.67
N LEU A 66 7.10 11.50 7.64
CA LEU A 66 8.33 12.28 7.62
C LEU A 66 8.72 12.81 8.99
N PHE A 67 7.74 13.25 9.79
CA PHE A 67 7.96 13.90 11.07
C PHE A 67 7.18 13.14 12.15
N ASN A 68 7.92 12.59 13.11
CA ASN A 68 7.38 11.86 14.24
C ASN A 68 7.44 12.74 15.49
N TYR A 69 6.29 12.91 16.13
CA TYR A 69 6.14 13.60 17.40
C TYR A 69 5.57 12.61 18.40
N GLU A 70 6.28 12.36 19.49
CA GLU A 70 5.71 11.67 20.63
C GLU A 70 5.16 12.72 21.63
N PHE A 71 4.17 12.32 22.42
CA PHE A 71 3.63 13.15 23.49
C PHE A 71 3.66 12.29 24.75
N GLU A 72 4.33 12.74 25.82
CA GLU A 72 4.25 12.03 27.10
C GLU A 72 2.82 12.19 27.63
N GLY A 73 2.18 11.07 27.93
CA GLY A 73 0.83 11.02 28.51
C GLY A 73 -0.29 10.57 27.57
N GLY A 74 -0.04 10.41 26.27
CA GLY A 74 -1.00 9.81 25.35
C GLY A 74 -0.84 8.30 25.30
N LYS A 75 -1.68 7.52 25.99
CA LYS A 75 -1.83 6.09 25.67
C LYS A 75 -2.07 6.03 24.15
N LYS A 76 -1.16 5.39 23.39
CA LYS A 76 -1.39 5.07 21.98
C LYS A 76 -2.62 4.16 21.93
N LYS A 77 -3.83 4.71 21.93
CA LYS A 77 -4.94 4.01 21.31
C LYS A 77 -4.48 3.87 19.88
N ALA A 78 -4.31 2.62 19.43
CA ALA A 78 -4.33 2.34 18.02
C ALA A 78 -5.65 2.90 17.50
N VAL A 79 -5.65 4.17 17.09
CA VAL A 79 -6.62 4.64 16.12
C VAL A 79 -6.30 3.75 14.94
N ALA A 80 -7.15 2.74 14.75
CA ALA A 80 -7.16 1.97 13.52
C ALA A 80 -7.16 3.02 12.42
N ARG A 81 -6.01 3.18 11.77
CA ARG A 81 -5.89 4.03 10.59
C ARG A 81 -7.08 3.60 9.73
N PRO A 82 -8.05 4.48 9.40
CA PRO A 82 -9.01 4.10 8.38
C PRO A 82 -8.13 3.68 7.22
N LYS A 83 -8.28 2.42 6.74
CA LYS A 83 -7.48 1.95 5.61
C LYS A 83 -7.63 3.02 4.56
N ALA A 84 -6.56 3.78 4.30
CA ALA A 84 -6.58 4.78 3.26
C ALA A 84 -7.10 4.04 2.04
N LYS A 85 -8.26 4.46 1.51
CA LYS A 85 -8.67 3.98 0.20
C LYS A 85 -7.45 4.25 -0.67
N PRO A 86 -6.90 3.23 -1.35
CA PRO A 86 -5.72 3.45 -2.19
C PRO A 86 -6.02 4.66 -3.07
N PRO A 87 -5.03 5.54 -3.30
CA PRO A 87 -5.24 6.69 -4.18
C PRO A 87 -5.93 6.16 -5.43
N LYS A 88 -7.07 6.76 -5.81
CA LYS A 88 -7.76 6.41 -7.06
C LYS A 88 -6.68 6.51 -8.14
N SER A 89 -6.17 5.36 -8.59
CA SER A 89 -5.10 5.32 -9.56
C SER A 89 -5.68 5.91 -10.82
N ARG A 90 -5.26 7.14 -11.13
CA ARG A 90 -5.30 7.67 -12.49
C ARG A 90 -4.67 6.60 -13.40
N GLY A 91 -5.29 6.43 -14.56
CA GLY A 91 -5.28 5.20 -15.36
C GLY A 91 -3.93 4.75 -15.90
N ALA A 92 -4.04 3.66 -16.67
CA ALA A 92 -3.00 2.99 -17.47
C ALA A 92 -2.01 2.13 -16.68
N GLY A 93 -2.50 0.98 -16.21
CA GLY A 93 -1.71 -0.24 -16.15
C GLY A 93 -2.52 -1.32 -16.84
N GLU A 94 -1.91 -2.05 -17.75
CA GLU A 94 -2.43 -3.23 -18.46
C GLU A 94 -3.50 -4.03 -17.69
N PRO A 95 -4.48 -4.65 -18.35
CA PRO A 95 -5.54 -5.36 -17.64
C PRO A 95 -4.89 -6.48 -16.84
N THR A 96 -4.79 -6.32 -15.53
CA THR A 96 -4.34 -7.36 -14.59
C THR A 96 -5.11 -8.70 -14.77
N GLU A 97 -6.26 -8.66 -15.45
CA GLU A 97 -7.02 -9.79 -15.97
C GLU A 97 -6.27 -10.60 -17.06
N LYS A 98 -5.56 -9.95 -18.00
CA LYS A 98 -4.81 -10.58 -19.11
C LYS A 98 -3.59 -11.37 -18.62
N ILE A 99 -2.92 -10.90 -17.56
CA ILE A 99 -1.73 -11.56 -17.00
C ILE A 99 -2.09 -12.68 -16.00
N LEU A 100 -3.35 -12.74 -15.57
CA LEU A 100 -3.80 -13.66 -14.54
C LEU A 100 -3.51 -15.12 -14.95
N PRO A 101 -3.86 -15.60 -16.16
CA PRO A 101 -3.57 -16.97 -16.62
C PRO A 101 -2.08 -17.35 -16.54
N LEU A 102 -1.18 -16.42 -16.92
CA LEU A 102 0.28 -16.63 -16.87
C LEU A 102 0.77 -16.76 -15.43
N LEU A 103 0.26 -15.93 -14.52
CA LEU A 103 0.59 -16.00 -13.09
C LEU A 103 0.10 -17.30 -12.44
N GLY A 104 -1.05 -17.81 -12.88
CA GLY A 104 -1.52 -19.14 -12.50
C GLY A 104 -0.58 -20.26 -12.94
N LEU A 105 0.00 -20.13 -14.14
CA LEU A 105 0.98 -21.09 -14.66
C LEU A 105 2.31 -21.01 -13.87
N MET A 106 2.77 -19.82 -13.52
CA MET A 106 3.99 -19.62 -12.70
C MET A 106 3.84 -20.21 -11.29
N ALA A 107 2.62 -20.24 -10.75
CA ALA A 107 2.32 -20.88 -9.46
C ALA A 107 2.40 -22.43 -9.49
N ALA A 108 2.72 -23.04 -10.64
CA ALA A 108 2.98 -24.49 -10.76
C ALA A 108 4.19 -24.96 -9.92
N ARG A 109 5.11 -24.06 -9.57
CA ARG A 109 6.25 -24.36 -8.66
C ARG A 109 5.84 -24.59 -7.20
N ARG A 110 4.54 -24.46 -6.88
CA ARG A 110 3.93 -24.63 -5.53
C ARG A 110 4.62 -23.84 -4.41
N ASP A 111 5.34 -22.77 -4.74
CA ASP A 111 5.92 -21.88 -3.75
C ASP A 111 4.81 -21.14 -2.98
N ALA A 112 4.83 -21.26 -1.65
CA ALA A 112 3.81 -20.71 -0.76
C ALA A 112 3.69 -19.18 -0.89
N GLY A 113 4.81 -18.49 -1.13
CA GLY A 113 4.87 -17.05 -1.35
C GLY A 113 4.16 -16.63 -2.65
N THR A 114 4.45 -17.34 -3.72
CA THR A 114 3.86 -17.15 -5.05
C THR A 114 2.36 -17.40 -5.03
N MET A 115 1.91 -18.51 -4.43
CA MET A 115 0.48 -18.80 -4.28
C MET A 115 -0.26 -17.74 -3.45
N LYS A 116 0.39 -17.17 -2.42
CA LYS A 116 -0.18 -16.08 -1.62
C LYS A 116 -0.34 -14.80 -2.45
N ARG A 117 0.66 -14.44 -3.26
CA ARG A 117 0.58 -13.29 -4.16
C ARG A 117 -0.51 -13.45 -5.22
N VAL A 118 -0.59 -14.62 -5.86
CA VAL A 118 -1.61 -14.92 -6.87
C VAL A 118 -3.01 -14.88 -6.28
N SER A 119 -3.25 -15.52 -5.13
CA SER A 119 -4.57 -15.49 -4.48
C SER A 119 -5.03 -14.07 -4.08
N HIS A 120 -4.11 -13.21 -3.62
CA HIS A 120 -4.43 -11.80 -3.35
C HIS A 120 -4.73 -11.01 -4.64
N LEU A 121 -4.02 -11.28 -5.73
CA LEU A 121 -4.28 -10.62 -7.01
C LEU A 121 -5.64 -11.02 -7.58
N VAL A 122 -5.96 -12.32 -7.56
CA VAL A 122 -7.27 -12.84 -7.98
C VAL A 122 -8.39 -12.21 -7.16
N ALA A 123 -8.23 -12.11 -5.83
CA ALA A 123 -9.22 -11.45 -4.98
C ALA A 123 -9.45 -9.98 -5.39
N ARG A 124 -8.38 -9.24 -5.73
CA ARG A 124 -8.49 -7.85 -6.19
C ARG A 124 -9.20 -7.75 -7.55
N VAL A 125 -8.88 -8.63 -8.49
CA VAL A 125 -9.56 -8.69 -9.79
C VAL A 125 -11.05 -8.99 -9.59
N SER A 126 -11.40 -9.89 -8.67
CA SER A 126 -12.79 -10.25 -8.39
C SER A 126 -13.65 -9.09 -7.87
N LEU A 127 -13.04 -8.04 -7.30
CA LEU A 127 -13.76 -6.84 -6.86
C LEU A 127 -14.22 -5.96 -8.04
N LYS A 128 -13.58 -6.08 -9.20
CA LYS A 128 -13.96 -5.39 -10.44
C LYS A 128 -14.76 -6.29 -11.37
N SER A 129 -14.31 -7.54 -11.53
CA SER A 129 -14.82 -8.52 -12.50
C SER A 129 -14.89 -9.90 -11.85
N PRO A 130 -15.93 -10.21 -11.06
CA PRO A 130 -16.04 -11.49 -10.34
C PRO A 130 -16.11 -12.69 -11.29
N ASP A 131 -16.83 -12.58 -12.40
CA ASP A 131 -17.00 -13.69 -13.36
C ASP A 131 -15.67 -14.11 -14.01
N LYS A 132 -14.87 -13.14 -14.48
CA LYS A 132 -13.56 -13.38 -15.07
C LYS A 132 -12.56 -13.98 -14.07
N ALA A 133 -12.59 -13.50 -12.82
CA ALA A 133 -11.75 -14.06 -11.77
C ALA A 133 -12.10 -15.53 -11.48
N LEU A 134 -13.39 -15.85 -11.41
CA LEU A 134 -13.87 -17.22 -11.18
C LEU A 134 -13.60 -18.15 -12.36
N GLU A 135 -13.77 -17.67 -13.60
CA GLU A 135 -13.43 -18.41 -14.81
C GLU A 135 -11.93 -18.77 -14.84
N THR A 136 -11.08 -17.79 -14.53
CA THR A 136 -9.63 -17.99 -14.48
C THR A 136 -9.24 -19.03 -13.41
N VAL A 137 -9.85 -18.94 -12.21
CA VAL A 137 -9.62 -19.91 -11.13
C VAL A 137 -10.13 -21.31 -11.51
N ALA A 138 -11.24 -21.41 -12.25
CA ALA A 138 -11.78 -22.68 -12.72
C ALA A 138 -10.80 -23.37 -13.68
N GLY A 139 -10.16 -22.61 -14.58
CA GLY A 139 -9.12 -23.12 -15.49
C GLY A 139 -7.91 -23.72 -14.77
N TRP A 140 -7.59 -23.25 -13.56
CA TRP A 140 -6.46 -23.78 -12.77
C TRP A 140 -6.83 -24.97 -11.90
N ARG A 141 -8.11 -25.22 -11.64
CA ARG A 141 -8.56 -26.26 -10.71
C ARG A 141 -7.99 -27.65 -11.06
N LYS A 142 -7.90 -27.99 -12.35
CA LYS A 142 -7.35 -29.27 -12.83
C LYS A 142 -5.83 -29.39 -12.63
N LYS A 143 -5.08 -28.30 -12.79
CA LYS A 143 -3.60 -28.30 -12.76
C LYS A 143 -3.03 -27.98 -11.37
N ASN A 144 -3.74 -27.17 -10.58
CA ASN A 144 -3.33 -26.75 -9.23
C ASN A 144 -4.56 -26.52 -8.32
N PRO A 145 -5.10 -27.61 -7.72
CA PRO A 145 -6.31 -27.51 -6.89
C PRO A 145 -6.08 -26.71 -5.59
N GLU A 146 -4.87 -26.74 -5.03
CA GLU A 146 -4.53 -25.98 -3.83
C GLU A 146 -4.58 -24.47 -4.07
N LEU A 147 -3.99 -24.01 -5.18
CA LEU A 147 -4.05 -22.61 -5.57
C LEU A 147 -5.49 -22.16 -5.82
N ALA A 148 -6.29 -22.98 -6.48
CA ALA A 148 -7.70 -22.67 -6.74
C ALA A 148 -8.48 -22.48 -5.41
N SER A 149 -8.30 -23.40 -4.45
CA SER A 149 -8.89 -23.29 -3.12
C SER A 149 -8.43 -22.03 -2.36
N LYS A 150 -7.13 -21.71 -2.43
CA LYS A 150 -6.57 -20.48 -1.84
C LYS A 150 -7.15 -19.22 -2.46
N CYS A 151 -7.32 -19.19 -3.78
CA CYS A 151 -7.96 -18.08 -4.49
C CYS A 151 -9.43 -17.92 -4.10
N LEU A 152 -10.21 -19.01 -4.05
CA LEU A 152 -11.61 -18.96 -3.64
C LEU A 152 -11.78 -18.46 -2.20
N ARG A 153 -10.92 -18.88 -1.26
CA ARG A 153 -10.89 -18.34 0.10
C ARG A 153 -10.59 -16.84 0.12
N ALA A 154 -9.63 -16.39 -0.68
CA ALA A 154 -9.28 -14.98 -0.79
C ALA A 154 -10.42 -14.14 -1.40
N ILE A 155 -11.11 -14.65 -2.42
CA ILE A 155 -12.31 -14.01 -3.01
C ILE A 155 -13.42 -13.90 -1.96
N ARG A 156 -13.77 -14.99 -1.26
CA ARG A 156 -14.79 -14.96 -0.19
C ARG A 156 -14.44 -13.93 0.89
N LYS A 157 -13.17 -13.86 1.30
CA LYS A 157 -12.71 -12.88 2.29
C LYS A 157 -12.81 -11.44 1.79
N ALA A 158 -12.57 -11.19 0.50
CA ALA A 158 -12.65 -9.87 -0.10
C ALA A 158 -14.09 -9.36 -0.24
N HIS A 159 -15.04 -10.26 -0.53
CA HIS A 159 -16.46 -9.94 -0.73
C HIS A 159 -17.34 -10.13 0.52
N GLY A 160 -16.80 -10.67 1.61
CA GLY A 160 -17.50 -10.86 2.88
C GLY A 160 -18.76 -11.70 2.78
N ASN A 161 -19.92 -11.08 3.07
CA ASN A 161 -21.25 -11.71 3.05
C ASN A 161 -22.01 -11.51 1.73
N SER A 162 -21.35 -11.06 0.65
CA SER A 162 -22.00 -10.90 -0.66
C SER A 162 -22.69 -12.19 -1.12
N ARG A 163 -24.03 -12.15 -1.18
CA ARG A 163 -24.88 -13.29 -1.60
C ARG A 163 -24.63 -13.65 -3.06
N GLU A 164 -24.45 -12.63 -3.91
CA GLU A 164 -24.18 -12.77 -5.34
C GLU A 164 -22.89 -13.57 -5.61
N VAL A 165 -21.77 -13.20 -4.98
CA VAL A 165 -20.48 -13.87 -5.20
C VAL A 165 -20.49 -15.28 -4.63
N ARG A 166 -21.15 -15.50 -3.50
CA ARG A 166 -21.34 -16.85 -2.93
C ARG A 166 -22.12 -17.75 -3.87
N GLU A 167 -23.18 -17.23 -4.48
CA GLU A 167 -23.99 -17.97 -5.44
C GLU A 167 -23.20 -18.28 -6.71
N LYS A 168 -22.45 -17.32 -7.25
CA LYS A 168 -21.55 -17.53 -8.41
C LYS A 168 -20.48 -18.60 -8.12
N ILE A 169 -19.87 -18.58 -6.93
CA ILE A 169 -18.91 -19.61 -6.52
C ILE A 169 -19.61 -20.98 -6.41
N ARG A 170 -20.78 -21.04 -5.78
CA ARG A 170 -21.55 -22.29 -5.62
C ARG A 170 -21.93 -22.89 -6.97
N LYS A 171 -22.46 -22.09 -7.90
CA LYS A 171 -22.87 -22.56 -9.24
C LYS A 171 -21.70 -23.11 -10.07
N ARG A 172 -20.47 -22.64 -9.82
CA ARG A 172 -19.30 -22.96 -10.65
C ARG A 172 -18.32 -23.95 -10.01
N PHE A 173 -18.33 -24.08 -8.68
CA PHE A 173 -17.39 -24.91 -7.93
C PHE A 173 -18.03 -25.85 -6.90
N GLY A 174 -19.32 -25.69 -6.61
CA GLY A 174 -20.12 -26.68 -5.88
C GLY A 174 -20.37 -27.89 -6.75
#